data_AF-C3QZ35-F1
#
_entry.id   AF-C3QZ35-F1
#
_cell.length_a   1.000
_cell.length_b   1.000
_cell.length_c   1.000
_cell.angle_alpha   90.00
_cell.angle_beta   90.00
_cell.angle_gamma   90.00
#
_symmetry.space_group_name_H-M   'P 1'
#
loop_
_entity.id
_entity.type
_entity.pdbx_description
1 polymer ?
#
loop_
_entity_poly.entity_id
_entity_poly.type
_entity_poly.pdbx_seq_one_letter_code
_entity_poly.pdbx_strand_id
1 'polypeptide(L)' 'MAICPNCGEWHVYHTVCGACGYYRGKLAIEKEAAV' A
#
# COMPACT_ATOMS: atom_id res chain seq x y z
N MET A 1 11.07 6.62 -3.14
CA MET A 1 9.61 6.38 -3.02
C MET A 1 9.13 5.76 -4.32
N ALA A 2 8.21 4.81 -4.26
CA ALA A 2 7.63 4.14 -5.42
C ALA A 2 6.12 4.42 -5.50
N ILE A 3 5.54 4.30 -6.69
CA ILE A 3 4.09 4.31 -6.86
C ILE A 3 3.56 2.92 -6.52
N CYS A 4 2.57 2.86 -5.62
CA CYS A 4 1.94 1.62 -5.24
C CYS A 4 1.14 1.06 -6.43
N PRO A 5 1.38 -0.19 -6.86
CA PRO A 5 0.67 -0.77 -8.00
C PRO A 5 -0.82 -1.05 -7.71
N ASN A 6 -1.25 -1.00 -6.44
CA ASN A 6 -2.65 -1.22 -6.08
C ASN A 6 -3.46 0.10 -6.03
N CYS A 7 -2.96 1.11 -5.33
CA CYS A 7 -3.72 2.35 -5.09
C CYS A 7 -3.18 3.59 -5.81
N GLY A 8 -1.99 3.51 -6.42
CA GLY A 8 -1.38 4.65 -7.12
C GLY A 8 -0.72 5.69 -6.22
N GLU A 9 -0.80 5.56 -4.89
CA GLU A 9 -0.11 6.48 -3.98
C GLU A 9 1.39 6.19 -3.86
N TRP A 10 2.14 7.24 -3.50
CA TRP A 10 3.56 7.12 -3.19
C TRP A 10 3.79 6.38 -1.87
N HIS A 11 4.67 5.40 -1.88
CA HIS A 11 5.09 4.70 -0.68
C HIS A 11 6.61 4.52 -0.61
N VAL A 12 7.10 4.12 0.56
CA VAL A 12 8.52 3.85 0.78
C VAL A 12 8.91 2.54 0.09
N TYR A 13 10.10 2.53 -0.53
CA TYR A 13 10.58 1.34 -1.23
C TYR A 13 10.72 0.16 -0.27
N HIS A 14 10.37 -1.03 -0.74
CA HIS A 14 10.44 -2.29 0.01
C HIS A 14 9.64 -2.33 1.32
N THR A 15 8.74 -1.37 1.55
CA THR A 15 7.78 -1.42 2.66
C THR A 15 6.37 -1.63 2.14
N VAL A 16 5.48 -2.04 3.05
CA VAL A 16 4.03 -2.04 2.82
C VAL A 16 3.56 -0.64 2.44
N CYS A 17 2.60 -0.54 1.53
CA CYS A 17 1.96 0.73 1.22
C CYS A 17 1.16 1.21 2.43
N GLY A 18 1.51 2.40 2.94
CA GLY A 18 0.84 3.02 4.07
C GLY A 18 -0.60 3.45 3.77
N ALA A 19 -0.97 3.60 2.50
CA ALA A 19 -2.31 4.01 2.10
C ALA A 19 -3.29 2.83 2.12
N CYS A 20 -2.98 1.78 1.37
CA CYS A 20 -3.89 0.66 1.16
C CYS A 20 -3.53 -0.62 1.93
N GLY A 21 -2.37 -0.70 2.58
CA GLY A 21 -1.96 -1.89 3.34
C GLY A 21 -1.43 -3.05 2.48
N TYR A 22 -1.25 -2.85 1.17
CA TYR A 22 -0.74 -3.89 0.26
C TYR A 22 0.78 -3.84 0.11
N TYR A 23 1.37 -5.03 -0.04
CA TYR A 23 2.77 -5.22 -0.42
C TYR A 23 2.89 -6.32 -1.47
N ARG A 24 3.49 -5.98 -2.62
CA ARG A 24 3.71 -6.92 -3.74
C ARG A 24 2.45 -7.72 -4.13
N GLY A 25 1.31 -7.04 -4.19
CA GLY A 25 0.03 -7.63 -4.62
C GLY A 25 -0.68 -8.47 -3.55
N LYS A 26 -0.17 -8.53 -2.31
CA LYS A 26 -0.83 -9.19 -1.18
C LYS A 26 -1.24 -8.16 -0.14
N LEU A 27 -2.40 -8.39 0.48
CA LEU A 27 -2.83 -7.60 1.64
C LEU A 27 -1.94 -7.99 2.82
N ALA A 28 -1.11 -7.05 3.27
CA ALA A 28 -0.20 -7.25 4.39
C ALA A 28 -0.81 -6.74 5.70
N ILE A 29 -1.65 -5.70 5.60
CA ILE A 29 -2.37 -5.10 6.73
C ILE A 29 -3.80 -4.86 6.26
N GLU A 30 -4.78 -5.43 6.97
CA GLU A 30 -6.17 -5.01 6.82
C GLU A 30 -6.29 -3.57 7.31
N LYS A 31 -6.55 -2.67 6.37
CA LYS A 31 -6.94 -1.30 6.69
C LYS A 31 -8.44 -1.20 6.49
N GLU A 32 -9.14 -0.74 7.52
CA GLU A 32 -10.49 -0.23 7.35
C GLU A 32 -10.38 0.88 6.32
N ALA A 33 -11.10 0.74 5.20
CA ALA A 33 -11.12 1.77 4.17
C ALA A 33 -11.53 3.07 4.86
N ALA A 34 -10.63 4.07 4.86
CA ALA A 34 -10.99 5.40 5.31
C ALA A 34 -12.13 5.85 4.39
N VAL A 35 -13.31 6.01 4.99
CA VAL A 35 -14.56 6.48 4.36
C VAL A 35 -14.32 7.82 3.69
#